data_AF-A0A075LS07-F1
#
_entry.id   AF-A0A075LS07-F1
#
_cell.length_a   1.000
_cell.length_b   1.000
_cell.length_c   1.000
_cell.angle_alpha   90.00
_cell.angle_beta   90.00
_cell.angle_gamma   90.00
#
_symmetry.space_group_name_H-M   'P 1'
#
loop_
_entity.id
_entity.type
_entity.pdbx_description
1 polymer ?
#
loop_
_entity_poly.entity_id
_entity_poly.type
_entity_poly.pdbx_seq_one_letter_code
_entity_poly.pdbx_strand_id
1 'polypeptide(L)'
;MISVYYFGAISLILIGLYAILTKRNILKMLVGLSIMETGVNLLLISVGYVRGKSAPILSEGVSANQAVDPIPQALVLTAIVIGVATTALALSVAINLYERYKTLDVEKIRGLRG
;
A
#
# COMPACT_ATOMS: atom_id res chain seq x y z
N MET A 1 -18.41 -0.52 -13.36
CA MET A 1 -16.94 -0.43 -13.45
C MET A 1 -16.36 0.20 -12.19
N ILE A 2 -16.73 1.42 -11.82
CA ILE A 2 -16.28 2.08 -10.58
C ILE A 2 -16.52 1.23 -9.31
N SER A 3 -17.69 0.59 -9.19
CA SER A 3 -18.00 -0.29 -8.05
C SER A 3 -17.09 -1.52 -7.93
N VAL A 4 -16.52 -2.01 -9.04
CA VAL A 4 -15.59 -3.15 -9.02
C VAL A 4 -14.23 -2.73 -8.45
N TYR A 5 -13.79 -1.50 -8.76
CA TYR A 5 -12.54 -0.96 -8.19
C TYR A 5 -12.65 -0.74 -6.69
N TYR A 6 -13.80 -0.23 -6.20
CA TYR A 6 -14.06 -0.11 -4.76
C TYR A 6 -14.05 -1.47 -4.05
N PHE A 7 -14.73 -2.47 -4.62
CA PHE A 7 -14.76 -3.81 -4.05
C PHE A 7 -13.37 -4.47 -4.05
N GLY A 8 -12.61 -4.32 -5.13
CA GLY A 8 -11.24 -4.80 -5.24
C GLY A 8 -10.31 -4.13 -4.22
N ALA A 9 -10.39 -2.81 -4.06
CA ALA A 9 -9.60 -2.05 -3.10
C ALA A 9 -9.85 -2.52 -1.66
N ILE A 10 -11.12 -2.61 -1.27
CA ILE A 10 -11.51 -3.04 0.08
C ILE A 10 -11.06 -4.49 0.32
N SER A 11 -11.20 -5.36 -0.68
CA SER A 11 -10.76 -6.75 -0.58
C SER A 11 -9.25 -6.85 -0.36
N LEU A 12 -8.44 -6.05 -1.08
CA LEU A 12 -6.98 -6.00 -0.89
C LEU A 12 -6.59 -5.51 0.51
N ILE A 13 -7.27 -4.46 1.01
CA ILE A 13 -7.05 -3.95 2.36
C ILE A 13 -7.35 -5.03 3.40
N LEU A 14 -8.47 -5.74 3.26
CA LEU A 14 -8.86 -6.83 4.16
C LEU A 14 -7.89 -8.01 4.11
N ILE A 15 -7.42 -8.39 2.92
CA ILE A 15 -6.42 -9.47 2.76
C ILE A 15 -5.09 -9.08 3.42
N GLY A 16 -4.63 -7.85 3.22
CA GLY A 16 -3.42 -7.34 3.84
C GLY A 16 -3.53 -7.30 5.37
N LEU A 17 -4.64 -6.79 5.89
CA LEU A 17 -4.94 -6.77 7.33
C LEU A 17 -4.99 -8.19 7.91
N TYR A 18 -5.65 -9.12 7.22
CA TYR A 18 -5.70 -10.53 7.62
C TYR A 18 -4.32 -11.18 7.65
N ALA A 19 -3.47 -10.88 6.67
CA ALA A 19 -2.10 -11.39 6.62
C ALA A 19 -1.26 -10.87 7.80
N ILE A 20 -1.42 -9.60 8.20
CA ILE A 20 -0.72 -9.03 9.36
C ILE A 20 -1.17 -9.72 10.66
N LEU A 21 -2.48 -9.93 10.85
CA LEU A 21 -3.02 -10.51 12.08
C LEU A 21 -2.72 -12.01 12.23
N THR A 22 -2.70 -12.76 11.13
CA THR A 22 -2.68 -14.23 11.17
C THR A 22 -1.26 -14.80 11.03
N LYS A 23 -0.34 -14.08 10.37
CA LYS A 23 0.99 -14.62 10.09
C LYS A 23 1.95 -14.30 11.23
N ARG A 24 2.67 -15.32 11.69
CA ARG A 24 3.70 -15.17 12.74
C ARG A 24 5.07 -14.74 12.23
N ASN A 25 5.35 -14.98 10.95
CA ASN A 25 6.62 -14.64 10.32
C ASN A 25 6.62 -13.16 9.91
N ILE A 26 7.58 -12.39 10.42
CA ILE A 26 7.74 -10.94 10.16
C ILE A 26 7.74 -10.63 8.66
N LEU A 27 8.44 -11.42 7.84
CA LEU A 27 8.47 -11.19 6.39
C LEU A 27 7.08 -11.33 5.75
N LYS A 28 6.27 -12.29 6.21
CA LYS A 28 4.90 -12.46 5.71
C LYS A 28 3.99 -11.32 6.16
N MET A 29 4.22 -10.76 7.35
CA MET A 29 3.51 -9.57 7.82
C MET A 29 3.88 -8.34 6.99
N LEU A 30 5.17 -8.15 6.65
CA LEU A 30 5.61 -7.05 5.78
C LEU A 30 4.99 -7.15 4.38
N VAL A 31 4.92 -8.34 3.80
CA VAL A 31 4.20 -8.55 2.52
C VAL A 31 2.71 -8.20 2.67
N GLY A 32 2.08 -8.59 3.78
CA GLY A 32 0.70 -8.21 4.09
C GLY A 32 0.50 -6.69 4.17
N LEU A 33 1.46 -5.98 4.76
CA LEU A 33 1.47 -4.52 4.84
C LEU A 33 1.57 -3.87 3.45
N SER A 34 2.47 -4.35 2.59
CA SER A 34 2.59 -3.82 1.21
C SER A 34 1.32 -4.08 0.36
N ILE A 35 0.66 -5.23 0.56
CA ILE A 35 -0.62 -5.52 -0.10
C ILE A 35 -1.71 -4.56 0.38
N MET A 36 -1.78 -4.31 1.69
CA MET A 36 -2.74 -3.37 2.28
C MET A 36 -2.54 -1.96 1.71
N GLU A 37 -1.28 -1.49 1.66
CA GLU A 37 -0.92 -0.18 1.10
C GLU A 37 -1.33 -0.06 -0.38
N THR A 38 -1.10 -1.11 -1.17
CA THR A 38 -1.54 -1.16 -2.57
C THR A 38 -3.07 -1.02 -2.67
N GLY A 39 -3.82 -1.66 -1.77
CA GLY A 39 -5.28 -1.51 -1.70
C GLY A 39 -5.74 -0.09 -1.37
N VAL A 40 -5.05 0.60 -0.44
CA VAL A 40 -5.30 2.00 -0.10
C VAL A 40 -5.00 2.93 -1.29
N ASN A 41 -3.88 2.72 -1.97
CA ASN A 41 -3.51 3.48 -3.17
C ASN A 41 -4.56 3.29 -4.29
N LEU A 42 -5.04 2.07 -4.48
CA LEU A 42 -6.10 1.77 -5.45
C LEU A 42 -7.43 2.43 -5.06
N LEU A 43 -7.77 2.46 -3.78
CA LEU A 43 -8.96 3.16 -3.27
C LEU A 43 -8.89 4.67 -3.59
N LEU A 44 -7.75 5.30 -3.30
CA LEU A 44 -7.52 6.72 -3.56
C LEU A 44 -7.63 7.08 -5.05
N ILE A 45 -7.00 6.29 -5.94
CA ILE A 45 -7.13 6.51 -7.39
C ILE A 45 -8.59 6.36 -7.83
N SER A 46 -9.31 5.38 -7.28
CA SER A 46 -10.70 5.11 -7.64
C SER A 46 -11.65 6.26 -7.30
N VAL A 47 -11.37 7.02 -6.23
CA VAL A 47 -12.12 8.22 -5.84
C VAL A 47 -11.93 9.36 -6.84
N GLY A 48 -10.72 9.52 -7.39
CA GLY A 48 -10.40 10.54 -8.39
C GLY A 48 -10.85 10.23 -9.82
N TYR A 49 -11.34 9.01 -10.06
CA TYR A 49 -11.68 8.56 -11.40
C TYR A 49 -13.03 9.13 -11.88
N VAL A 50 -12.98 9.89 -12.98
CA VAL A 50 -14.17 10.40 -13.68
C VAL A 50 -14.33 9.68 -15.02
N ARG A 51 -15.50 9.09 -15.25
CA ARG A 51 -15.79 8.29 -16.45
C ARG A 51 -15.73 9.18 -17.70
N GLY A 52 -14.90 8.79 -18.68
CA GLY A 52 -14.78 9.49 -19.97
C GLY A 52 -13.76 10.64 -19.99
N LYS A 53 -12.93 10.78 -18.95
CA LYS A 53 -11.83 11.74 -18.89
C LYS A 53 -10.47 11.04 -18.98
N SER A 54 -9.54 11.65 -19.70
CA SER A 54 -8.16 11.19 -19.92
C SER A 54 -7.25 11.60 -18.76
N ALA A 55 -6.04 11.04 -18.72
CA ALA A 55 -5.02 11.42 -17.75
C ALA A 55 -4.80 12.94 -17.73
N PRO A 56 -4.50 13.56 -16.58
CA PRO A 56 -4.30 15.01 -16.46
C PRO A 56 -2.89 15.39 -16.93
N ILE A 57 -2.58 15.03 -18.17
CA ILE A 57 -1.36 15.40 -18.87
C ILE A 57 -1.80 16.34 -19.98
N LEU A 58 -1.37 17.60 -19.89
CA LEU A 58 -1.63 18.60 -20.91
C LEU A 58 -0.74 18.29 -22.12
N SER A 59 -1.27 17.55 -23.09
CA SER A 59 -0.67 17.40 -24.43
C SER A 59 -1.27 18.43 -25.39
N GLU A 60 -0.50 18.88 -26.38
CA GLU A 60 -0.98 19.78 -27.43
C GLU A 60 -2.26 19.19 -28.07
N GLY A 61 -3.40 19.88 -27.93
CA GLY A 61 -4.70 19.47 -28.47
C GLY A 61 -5.72 18.88 -27.49
N VAL A 62 -5.37 18.68 -26.20
CA VAL A 62 -6.32 18.18 -25.19
C VAL A 62 -6.86 19.34 -24.34
N SER A 63 -8.15 19.66 -24.49
CA SER A 63 -8.80 20.69 -23.66
C SER A 63 -8.86 20.27 -22.19
N ALA A 64 -8.56 21.20 -21.27
CA ALA A 64 -8.55 20.98 -19.81
C ALA A 64 -9.84 20.33 -19.23
N ASN A 65 -10.97 20.43 -19.94
CA ASN A 65 -12.24 19.82 -19.54
C ASN A 65 -12.27 18.28 -19.62
N GLN A 66 -11.31 17.65 -20.31
CA GLN A 66 -11.25 16.20 -20.47
C GLN A 66 -10.28 15.51 -19.49
N ALA A 67 -9.67 16.23 -18.55
CA ALA A 67 -8.74 15.65 -17.57
C ALA A 67 -9.43 15.16 -16.29
N VAL A 68 -9.03 14.00 -15.77
CA VAL A 68 -9.42 13.54 -14.42
C VAL A 68 -8.79 14.41 -13.32
N ASP A 69 -9.29 14.31 -12.09
CA ASP A 69 -8.80 15.11 -10.97
C ASP A 69 -7.31 14.84 -10.71
N PRO A 70 -6.43 15.86 -10.77
CA PRO A 70 -5.00 15.69 -10.50
C PRO A 70 -4.68 15.49 -9.01
N ILE A 71 -5.60 15.84 -8.10
CA ILE A 71 -5.33 15.81 -6.65
C ILE A 71 -5.07 14.37 -6.16
N PRO A 72 -5.92 13.36 -6.47
CA PRO A 72 -5.69 12.00 -6.01
C PRO A 72 -4.44 11.36 -6.63
N GLN A 73 -4.05 11.76 -7.86
CA GLN A 73 -2.82 11.27 -8.47
C GLN A 73 -1.57 11.76 -7.74
N ALA A 74 -1.54 13.05 -7.38
CA ALA A 74 -0.44 13.61 -6.60
C ALA A 74 -0.33 12.94 -5.23
N LEU A 75 -1.46 12.72 -4.56
CA LEU A 75 -1.52 12.06 -3.25
C LEU A 75 -1.05 10.60 -3.30
N VAL A 76 -1.35 9.86 -4.37
CA VAL A 76 -0.93 8.47 -4.50
C VAL A 76 0.55 8.36 -4.84
N LEU A 77 1.09 9.27 -5.65
CA LEU A 77 2.51 9.30 -5.95
C LEU A 77 3.34 9.48 -4.67
N THR A 78 2.92 10.35 -3.75
CA THR A 78 3.60 10.51 -2.45
C THR A 78 3.40 9.30 -1.54
N ALA A 79 2.20 8.72 -1.52
CA ALA A 79 1.91 7.52 -0.73
C ALA A 79 2.82 6.34 -1.11
N ILE A 80 3.01 6.09 -2.42
CA ILE A 80 3.89 5.01 -2.91
C ILE A 80 5.34 5.19 -2.43
N VAL A 81 5.87 6.42 -2.47
CA VAL A 81 7.24 6.69 -2.02
C VAL A 81 7.39 6.43 -0.52
N ILE A 82 6.42 6.88 0.28
CA ILE A 82 6.38 6.64 1.73
C ILE A 82 6.28 5.13 2.02
N GLY A 83 5.47 4.41 1.26
CA GLY A 83 5.32 2.96 1.36
C GLY A 83 6.60 2.19 1.16
N VAL A 84 7.34 2.49 0.09
CA VAL A 84 8.63 1.86 -0.18
C VAL A 84 9.65 2.21 0.90
N ALA A 85 9.71 3.46 1.36
CA ALA A 85 10.62 3.89 2.42
C ALA A 85 10.33 3.20 3.76
N THR A 86 9.07 3.12 4.16
CA THR A 86 8.65 2.42 5.40
C THR A 86 8.87 0.92 5.31
N THR A 87 8.62 0.30 4.16
CA THR A 87 8.93 -1.12 3.91
C THR A 87 10.43 -1.39 3.98
N ALA A 88 11.26 -0.54 3.39
CA ALA A 88 12.71 -0.67 3.44
C ALA A 88 13.24 -0.56 4.89
N LEU A 89 12.73 0.40 5.66
CA LEU A 89 13.05 0.53 7.08
C LEU A 89 12.63 -0.71 7.86
N ALA A 90 11.41 -1.20 7.65
CA ALA A 90 10.90 -2.37 8.35
C ALA A 90 11.67 -3.66 7.99
N LEU A 91 12.11 -3.81 6.75
CA LEU A 91 12.99 -4.89 6.31
C LEU A 91 14.37 -4.80 6.98
N SER A 92 14.95 -3.60 7.08
CA SER A 92 16.21 -3.38 7.81
C SER A 92 16.11 -3.81 9.28
N VAL A 93 15.00 -3.46 9.94
CA VAL A 93 14.71 -3.93 11.30
C VAL A 93 14.55 -5.45 11.36
N ALA A 94 13.84 -6.05 10.39
CA ALA A 94 13.66 -7.50 10.33
C ALA A 94 14.99 -8.25 10.17
N ILE A 95 15.92 -7.72 9.36
CA ILE A 95 17.28 -8.25 9.21
C ILE A 95 18.03 -8.15 10.55
N ASN A 96 17.98 -7.00 11.22
CA ASN A 96 18.63 -6.80 12.53
C ASN A 96 18.09 -7.78 13.59
N LEU A 97 16.78 -7.98 13.63
CA LEU A 97 16.13 -8.96 14.51
C LEU A 97 16.60 -10.39 14.22
N TYR A 98 16.72 -10.75 12.94
CA TYR A 98 17.22 -12.06 12.55
C TYR A 98 18.69 -12.25 12.94
N GLU A 99 19.53 -11.23 12.83
CA GLU A 99 20.93 -11.32 13.26
C GLU A 99 21.06 -11.59 14.76
N ARG A 100 20.20 -10.96 15.59
CA ARG A 100 20.23 -11.08 17.05
C ARG A 100 19.56 -12.34 17.59
N TYR A 101 18.36 -12.65 17.11
CA TYR A 101 17.53 -13.73 17.65
C TYR A 101 17.52 -15.00 16.79
N LYS A 102 18.14 -14.97 15.60
CA LYS A 102 18.17 -16.07 14.62
C LYS A 102 16.78 -16.64 14.28
N THR A 103 15.74 -15.83 14.46
CA THR A 103 14.36 -16.19 14.21
C THR A 103 13.59 -14.99 13.69
N LEU A 104 12.63 -15.25 12.80
CA LEU A 104 11.69 -14.27 12.26
C LEU A 104 10.27 -14.49 12.79
N ASP A 105 10.13 -15.35 13.81
CA ASP A 105 8.87 -15.67 14.44
C ASP A 105 8.64 -14.74 15.64
N VAL A 106 7.62 -13.89 15.54
CA VAL A 106 7.33 -12.85 16.55
C VAL A 106 7.05 -13.45 17.92
N GLU A 107 6.50 -14.66 18.00
CA GLU A 107 6.18 -15.31 19.28
C GLU A 107 7.44 -15.80 20.01
N LYS A 108 8.51 -16.13 19.26
CA LYS A 108 9.79 -16.57 19.80
C LYS A 108 10.69 -15.42 20.23
N ILE A 109 10.43 -14.21 19.74
CA ILE A 109 11.11 -12.98 20.15
C ILE A 109 10.49 -12.50 21.47
N ARG A 110 10.69 -13.28 22.54
CA ARG A 110 10.24 -12.94 23.89
C ARG A 110 11.36 -12.22 24.65
N GLY A 111 11.50 -10.93 24.35
CA GLY A 111 12.39 -9.99 25.05
C GLY A 111 11.74 -8.66 25.46
N LEU A 112 10.48 -8.42 25.11
CA LEU A 112 9.74 -7.20 25.43
C LEU A 112 8.66 -7.45 26.49
N ARG A 113 9.03 -8.14 27.57
CA ARG A 113 8.30 -8.03 28.84
C ARG A 113 8.96 -6.91 29.63
N GLY A 114 8.48 -5.69 29.40
CA GLY A 114 8.44 -4.67 30.45
C GLY A 114 7.33 -5.01 31.42
#